data_AF-A0A9P7D4V8-F1
#
_entry.id   AF-A0A9P7D4V8-F1
#
_cell.length_a   1.000
_cell.length_b   1.000
_cell.length_c   1.000
_cell.angle_alpha   90.00
_cell.angle_beta   90.00
_cell.angle_gamma   90.00
#
_symmetry.space_group_name_H-M   'P 1'
#
loop_
_entity.id
_entity.type
_entity.pdbx_description
1 polymer ?
#
loop_
_entity_poly.entity_id
_entity_poly.type
_entity_poly.pdbx_seq_one_letter_code
_entity_poly.pdbx_strand_id
1 'polypeptide(L)'
;MHIPAQTGTWGVRVHQDSSGLPSLSMLSDDVLVDHIFNYLMVEDIMCLRMVNKLFYNLTHHGIIWKRFLQRIGPNAPTLPPSLQYSPRFLTSFEAERLVIRAITVHKNWILPNPPAASYLPVQAHRHILSMVVLPGGKYLVASACNLAKTHYSLVVYVLDHRICGIVPLAETPVRGKAYNVCAKYMNVEGTPSILIGYIRRKTLKMHQSAHSIDPSIYNSYLNNPRCQIDAPIPLEYVATCLQISLDALDTLGNPMFVPGSQEFFDFAALQPPPFRLLGYLRSDSELRNVDLGEVDGVPNMVVAKMPETIVMKELTSDGLISTFECAREVSLSQQLAPANPSPGGPPIIPDVMFTVAMFPTPDPGDGEAGEFNPLSIASFYGKDIEDFQISDPHVLHNHGSNFLPPPINIFYRNESGGRICHMIISPTPRESAPEGFRSTGKPHYAIANLKSNMMHRLSFKNDESRTVCRTFVIPGYTLSVRNFSSHLLSKRGDDAYSIMRRETLQNVLRNVPKHRENMLGQFDLPPFILDHIRDGVTAIAWDEGTGRIFYSKPRETMLHMLDMAETPLEAINGQRYPIPLEDERMLDL
;
A
#
# COMPACT_ATOMS: atom_id res chain seq x y z
N MET A 1 -20.95 26.30 -24.50
CA MET A 1 -21.96 27.14 -23.81
C MET A 1 -21.21 28.04 -22.84
N HIS A 2 -21.00 29.32 -23.18
CA HIS A 2 -20.27 30.25 -22.34
C HIS A 2 -21.18 30.71 -21.18
N ILE A 3 -20.91 30.22 -19.98
CA ILE A 3 -21.48 30.79 -18.76
C ILE A 3 -20.64 32.05 -18.46
N PRO A 4 -21.24 33.24 -18.36
CA PRO A 4 -20.49 34.44 -18.02
C PRO A 4 -20.01 34.33 -16.57
N ALA A 5 -18.72 34.53 -16.35
CA ALA A 5 -18.17 34.72 -15.01
C ALA A 5 -18.72 36.01 -14.43
N GLN A 6 -19.78 35.90 -13.62
CA GLN A 6 -20.20 37.00 -12.76
C GLN A 6 -19.11 37.19 -11.70
N THR A 7 -18.22 38.14 -11.93
CA THR A 7 -17.38 38.73 -10.89
C THR A 7 -18.29 39.53 -9.95
N GLY A 8 -18.96 38.83 -9.03
CA GLY A 8 -19.63 39.45 -7.92
C GLY A 8 -18.59 40.21 -7.09
N THR A 9 -18.60 41.53 -7.17
CA THR A 9 -17.84 42.40 -6.27
C THR A 9 -18.41 42.23 -4.86
N TRP A 10 -17.73 41.46 -4.02
CA TRP A 10 -18.01 41.26 -2.58
C TRP A 10 -17.71 42.51 -1.73
N GLY A 11 -18.04 43.69 -2.26
CA GLY A 11 -17.56 45.00 -1.83
C GLY A 11 -18.38 45.70 -0.77
N VAL A 12 -19.08 44.99 0.12
CA VAL A 12 -19.76 45.65 1.25
C VAL A 12 -19.45 44.89 2.54
N ARG A 13 -18.26 45.16 3.09
CA ARG A 13 -18.02 44.92 4.52
C ARG A 13 -18.88 45.94 5.25
N VAL A 14 -19.99 45.49 5.83
CA VAL A 14 -20.90 46.33 6.60
C VAL A 14 -20.10 46.95 7.75
N HIS A 15 -19.83 48.25 7.66
CA HIS A 15 -19.28 49.03 8.76
C HIS A 15 -20.35 49.09 9.86
N GLN A 16 -20.22 48.24 10.88
CA GLN A 16 -21.04 48.36 12.09
C GLN A 16 -20.42 49.34 13.08
N ASP A 17 -21.32 50.14 13.65
CA ASP A 17 -21.26 51.12 14.75
C ASP A 17 -19.93 51.36 15.47
N SER A 18 -19.63 52.66 15.62
CA SER A 18 -18.45 53.27 16.24
C SER A 18 -18.19 52.95 17.73
N SER A 19 -18.92 52.00 18.33
CA SER A 19 -18.74 51.55 19.72
C SER A 19 -18.30 50.09 19.87
N GLY A 20 -18.11 49.35 18.77
CA GLY A 20 -17.66 47.95 18.79
C GLY A 20 -16.13 47.80 18.75
N LEU A 21 -15.60 46.77 19.43
CA LEU A 21 -14.22 46.31 19.22
C LEU A 21 -14.02 45.94 17.74
N PRO A 22 -12.83 46.19 17.16
CA PRO A 22 -12.57 45.86 15.75
C PRO A 22 -12.77 44.36 15.52
N SER A 23 -13.68 44.03 14.61
CA SER A 23 -13.96 42.64 14.23
C SER A 23 -12.81 42.07 13.40
N LEU A 24 -12.49 40.78 13.58
CA LEU A 24 -11.56 40.02 12.73
C LEU A 24 -11.94 40.10 11.24
N SER A 25 -13.22 40.26 10.92
CA SER A 25 -13.71 40.44 9.55
C SER A 25 -13.26 41.75 8.88
N MET A 26 -12.67 42.68 9.63
CA MET A 26 -12.11 43.93 9.09
C MET A 26 -10.71 43.75 8.50
N LEU A 27 -10.00 42.67 8.83
CA LEU A 27 -8.67 42.38 8.28
C LEU A 27 -8.76 41.90 6.82
N SER A 28 -7.70 42.08 6.03
CA SER A 28 -7.67 41.53 4.67
C SER A 28 -7.63 40.01 4.69
N ASP A 29 -8.17 39.39 3.64
CA ASP A 29 -8.23 37.93 3.50
C ASP A 29 -6.82 37.32 3.54
N ASP A 30 -5.82 38.00 2.95
CA ASP A 30 -4.41 37.59 3.00
C ASP A 30 -3.87 37.61 4.44
N VAL A 31 -4.19 38.62 5.25
CA VAL A 31 -3.76 38.66 6.66
C VAL A 31 -4.41 37.53 7.46
N LEU A 32 -5.68 37.24 7.20
CA LEU A 32 -6.38 36.12 7.83
C LEU A 32 -5.75 34.78 7.44
N VAL A 33 -5.53 34.53 6.15
CA VAL A 33 -5.08 33.23 5.63
C VAL A 33 -3.58 33.01 5.83
N ASP A 34 -2.73 34.00 5.58
CA ASP A 34 -1.28 33.85 5.57
C ASP A 34 -0.62 34.11 6.91
N HIS A 35 -1.21 34.97 7.74
CA HIS A 35 -0.66 35.29 9.04
C HIS A 35 -1.44 34.67 10.18
N ILE A 36 -2.78 34.79 10.22
CA ILE A 36 -3.55 34.32 11.38
C ILE A 36 -3.78 32.80 11.32
N PHE A 37 -4.31 32.29 10.22
CA PHE A 37 -4.66 30.86 10.07
C PHE A 37 -3.43 29.95 10.13
N ASN A 38 -2.24 30.49 9.84
CA ASN A 38 -0.98 29.75 9.98
C ASN A 38 -0.72 29.31 11.44
N TYR A 39 -1.27 29.99 12.44
CA TYR A 39 -1.13 29.63 13.86
C TYR A 39 -2.27 28.75 14.39
N LEU A 40 -3.28 28.46 13.56
CA LEU A 40 -4.43 27.67 13.96
C LEU A 40 -4.21 26.18 13.72
N MET A 41 -4.79 25.35 14.59
CA MET A 41 -4.82 23.90 14.40
C MET A 41 -5.95 23.51 13.46
N VAL A 42 -5.95 22.26 12.98
CA VAL A 42 -7.00 21.76 12.08
C VAL A 42 -8.38 21.88 12.75
N GLU A 43 -8.49 21.59 14.05
CA GLU A 43 -9.75 21.76 14.78
C GLU A 43 -10.24 23.21 14.78
N ASP A 44 -9.34 24.18 14.97
CA ASP A 44 -9.69 25.60 14.99
C ASP A 44 -10.20 26.07 13.62
N ILE A 45 -9.57 25.60 12.53
CA ILE A 45 -9.99 25.88 11.15
C ILE A 45 -11.39 25.30 10.88
N MET A 46 -11.66 24.07 11.34
CA MET A 46 -12.98 23.46 11.20
C MET A 46 -14.06 24.18 12.02
N CYS A 47 -13.72 24.66 13.23
CA CYS A 47 -14.63 25.50 14.02
C CYS A 47 -14.90 26.85 13.35
N LEU A 48 -13.88 27.51 12.80
CA LEU A 48 -14.03 28.78 12.08
C LEU A 48 -14.98 28.68 10.89
N ARG A 49 -14.96 27.53 10.19
CA ARG A 49 -15.89 27.26 9.08
C ARG A 49 -17.36 27.41 9.48
N MET A 50 -17.70 27.13 10.73
CA MET A 50 -19.07 27.19 11.24
C MET A 50 -19.52 28.59 11.67
N VAL A 51 -18.61 29.57 11.73
CA VAL A 51 -18.87 30.89 12.33
C VAL A 51 -19.69 31.79 11.41
N ASN A 52 -19.27 31.98 10.16
CA ASN A 52 -19.97 32.81 9.17
C ASN A 52 -19.52 32.47 7.73
N LYS A 53 -20.21 33.03 6.72
CA LYS A 53 -19.91 32.85 5.28
C LYS A 53 -18.47 33.26 4.89
N LEU A 54 -17.92 34.31 5.50
CA LEU A 54 -16.55 34.77 5.19
C LEU A 54 -15.55 33.68 5.61
N PHE A 55 -15.60 33.23 6.86
CA PHE A 55 -14.69 32.19 7.35
C PHE A 55 -14.95 30.85 6.69
N TYR A 56 -16.21 30.53 6.35
CA TYR A 56 -16.51 29.39 5.50
C TYR A 56 -15.68 29.43 4.22
N ASN A 57 -15.80 30.49 3.42
CA ASN A 57 -15.06 30.61 2.16
C ASN A 57 -13.54 30.59 2.38
N LEU A 58 -13.03 31.33 3.37
CA LEU A 58 -11.59 31.40 3.63
C LEU A 58 -11.00 30.04 4.03
N THR A 59 -11.72 29.24 4.83
CA THR A 59 -11.25 27.90 5.24
C THR A 59 -11.19 26.88 4.08
N HIS A 60 -11.74 27.20 2.90
CA HIS A 60 -11.63 26.37 1.70
C HIS A 60 -10.40 26.68 0.84
N HIS A 61 -9.60 27.69 1.21
CA HIS A 61 -8.37 28.01 0.48
C HIS A 61 -7.37 26.86 0.58
N GLY A 62 -6.94 26.36 -0.59
CA GLY A 62 -6.05 25.19 -0.67
C GLY A 62 -4.69 25.40 -0.01
N ILE A 63 -4.21 26.64 0.11
CA ILE A 63 -2.93 26.93 0.76
C ILE A 63 -2.92 26.52 2.24
N ILE A 64 -4.05 26.64 2.95
CA ILE A 64 -4.19 26.26 4.36
C ILE A 64 -3.93 24.76 4.50
N TRP A 65 -4.66 23.95 3.73
CA TRP A 65 -4.58 22.50 3.77
C TRP A 65 -3.26 21.96 3.25
N LYS A 66 -2.67 22.60 2.23
CA LYS A 66 -1.32 22.26 1.75
C LYS A 66 -0.24 22.53 2.80
N ARG A 67 -0.36 23.62 3.58
CA ARG A 67 0.53 23.88 4.73
C ARG A 67 0.38 22.80 5.80
N PHE A 68 -0.83 22.37 6.11
CA PHE A 68 -1.04 21.25 7.04
C PHE A 68 -0.44 19.94 6.51
N LEU A 69 -0.58 19.61 5.23
CA LEU A 69 0.08 18.43 4.65
C LEU A 69 1.60 18.50 4.78
N GLN A 70 2.19 19.66 4.49
CA GLN A 70 3.62 19.87 4.66
C GLN A 70 4.06 19.69 6.12
N ARG A 71 3.26 20.16 7.10
CA ARG A 71 3.52 19.97 8.53
C ARG A 71 3.37 18.52 8.98
N ILE A 72 2.42 17.77 8.42
CA ILE A 72 2.25 16.33 8.67
C ILE A 72 3.44 15.53 8.08
N GLY A 73 4.04 16.03 7.00
CA GLY A 73 5.28 15.52 6.42
C GLY A 73 5.15 14.06 5.96
N PRO A 74 6.10 13.17 6.32
CA PRO A 74 6.11 11.78 5.86
C PRO A 74 4.92 10.95 6.38
N ASN A 75 4.19 11.43 7.38
CA ASN A 75 3.01 10.76 7.91
C ASN A 75 1.74 11.01 7.07
N ALA A 76 1.81 11.88 6.06
CA ALA A 76 0.69 12.13 5.17
C ALA A 76 0.47 10.92 4.26
N PRO A 77 -0.77 10.60 3.85
CA PRO A 77 -1.03 9.54 2.90
C PRO A 77 -0.20 9.77 1.63
N THR A 78 0.48 8.73 1.16
CA THR A 78 1.29 8.80 -0.05
C THR A 78 0.43 9.25 -1.22
N LEU A 79 0.83 10.30 -1.91
CA LEU A 79 0.11 10.75 -3.10
C LEU A 79 0.51 9.91 -4.32
N PRO A 80 -0.42 9.62 -5.25
CA PRO A 80 -0.05 9.09 -6.55
C PRO A 80 0.98 10.01 -7.21
N PRO A 81 2.04 9.50 -7.85
CA PRO A 81 3.07 10.33 -8.47
C PRO A 81 2.62 10.92 -9.82
N SER A 82 1.38 11.38 -9.94
CA SER A 82 0.88 12.06 -11.14
C SER A 82 0.99 13.59 -11.00
N LEU A 83 0.96 14.29 -12.14
CA LEU A 83 0.99 15.75 -12.16
C LEU A 83 -0.18 16.35 -11.35
N GLN A 84 -1.36 15.74 -11.42
CA GLN A 84 -2.57 16.20 -10.71
C GLN A 84 -2.38 16.23 -9.19
N TYR A 85 -1.64 15.27 -8.65
CA TYR A 85 -1.37 15.18 -7.21
C TYR A 85 -0.07 15.86 -6.78
N SER A 86 0.64 16.52 -7.71
CA SER A 86 1.77 17.35 -7.31
C SER A 86 1.30 18.49 -6.37
N PRO A 87 2.14 18.96 -5.43
CA PRO A 87 1.76 20.00 -4.48
C PRO A 87 1.19 21.27 -5.14
N ARG A 88 1.62 21.57 -6.37
CA ARG A 88 1.14 22.70 -7.15
C ARG A 88 -0.30 22.51 -7.62
N PHE A 89 -0.64 21.35 -8.18
CA PHE A 89 -1.93 21.07 -8.82
C PHE A 89 -2.97 20.42 -7.90
N LEU A 90 -2.54 19.91 -6.74
CA LEU A 90 -3.43 19.32 -5.74
C LEU A 90 -4.57 20.30 -5.39
N THR A 91 -5.82 19.86 -5.52
CA THR A 91 -6.97 20.73 -5.26
C THR A 91 -7.13 21.00 -3.75
N SER A 92 -7.87 22.05 -3.37
CA SER A 92 -8.11 22.33 -1.95
C SER A 92 -8.87 21.20 -1.25
N PHE A 93 -9.82 20.56 -1.93
CA PHE A 93 -10.59 19.45 -1.38
C PHE A 93 -9.73 18.21 -1.15
N GLU A 94 -8.89 17.84 -2.12
CA GLU A 94 -8.00 16.69 -1.97
C GLU A 94 -6.98 16.94 -0.86
N ALA A 95 -6.42 18.15 -0.77
CA ALA A 95 -5.52 18.52 0.31
C ALA A 95 -6.19 18.39 1.67
N GLU A 96 -7.39 18.96 1.82
CA GLU A 96 -8.22 18.85 3.03
C GLU A 96 -8.51 17.40 3.38
N ARG A 97 -8.96 16.59 2.42
CA ARG A 97 -9.24 15.17 2.61
C ARG A 97 -8.02 14.42 3.13
N LEU A 98 -6.85 14.65 2.56
CA LEU A 98 -5.63 13.96 3.00
C LEU A 98 -5.25 14.34 4.44
N VAL A 99 -5.39 15.62 4.81
CA VAL A 99 -5.15 16.10 6.18
C VAL A 99 -6.12 15.43 7.17
N ILE A 100 -7.42 15.52 6.89
CA ILE A 100 -8.46 14.95 7.76
C ILE A 100 -8.27 13.44 7.90
N ARG A 101 -7.98 12.73 6.81
CA ARG A 101 -7.74 11.28 6.87
C ARG A 101 -6.50 10.94 7.68
N ALA A 102 -5.37 11.63 7.47
CA ALA A 102 -4.14 11.40 8.22
C ALA A 102 -4.34 11.55 9.73
N ILE A 103 -5.10 12.58 10.12
CA ILE A 103 -5.41 12.88 11.51
C ILE A 103 -6.37 11.86 12.10
N THR A 104 -7.48 11.60 11.42
CA THR A 104 -8.56 10.76 11.96
C THR A 104 -8.19 9.30 11.96
N VAL A 105 -7.45 8.80 10.95
CA VAL A 105 -6.91 7.44 10.99
C VAL A 105 -6.00 7.27 12.19
N HIS A 106 -5.13 8.24 12.48
CA HIS A 106 -4.24 8.17 13.62
C HIS A 106 -5.00 8.24 14.95
N LYS A 107 -5.94 9.18 15.08
CA LYS A 107 -6.83 9.30 16.27
C LYS A 107 -7.63 8.02 16.51
N ASN A 108 -8.07 7.35 15.45
CA ASN A 108 -8.78 6.10 15.55
C ASN A 108 -7.85 4.96 15.95
N TRP A 109 -6.68 4.84 15.32
CA TRP A 109 -5.74 3.74 15.55
C TRP A 109 -5.21 3.63 16.98
N ILE A 110 -5.09 4.76 17.67
CA ILE A 110 -4.64 4.80 19.06
C ILE A 110 -5.75 4.41 20.06
N LEU A 111 -6.99 4.25 19.62
CA LEU A 111 -8.07 3.72 20.46
C LEU A 111 -7.80 2.24 20.80
N PRO A 112 -8.24 1.76 21.97
CA PRO A 112 -8.10 0.35 22.35
C PRO A 112 -8.91 -0.58 21.44
N ASN A 113 -10.04 -0.13 20.93
CA ASN A 113 -10.87 -0.85 19.96
C ASN A 113 -11.27 0.15 18.86
N PRO A 114 -10.45 0.35 17.82
CA PRO A 114 -10.75 1.30 16.74
C PRO A 114 -12.05 0.90 16.02
N PRO A 115 -13.12 1.72 16.06
CA PRO A 115 -14.32 1.47 15.26
C PRO A 115 -14.08 1.79 13.79
N ALA A 116 -14.83 1.12 12.91
CA ALA A 116 -14.94 1.57 11.52
C ALA A 116 -15.71 2.90 11.48
N ALA A 117 -15.13 3.94 10.87
CA ALA A 117 -15.78 5.24 10.67
C ALA A 117 -16.92 5.14 9.65
N SER A 118 -16.77 4.29 8.63
CA SER A 118 -17.86 4.00 7.68
C SER A 118 -17.72 2.63 7.03
N TYR A 119 -18.83 2.14 6.50
CA TYR A 119 -18.92 0.92 5.70
C TYR A 119 -19.66 1.23 4.39
N LEU A 120 -19.07 0.85 3.26
CA LEU A 120 -19.63 1.10 1.94
C LEU A 120 -19.51 -0.15 1.05
N PRO A 121 -20.64 -0.82 0.74
CA PRO A 121 -20.67 -1.83 -0.30
C PRO A 121 -20.85 -1.16 -1.67
N VAL A 122 -20.00 -1.51 -2.65
CA VAL A 122 -20.06 -0.98 -4.02
C VAL A 122 -20.15 -2.13 -5.02
N GLN A 123 -20.95 -1.95 -6.08
CA GLN A 123 -21.03 -2.90 -7.17
C GLN A 123 -19.70 -2.95 -7.94
N ALA A 124 -18.98 -4.06 -7.84
CA ALA A 124 -17.75 -4.30 -8.58
C ALA A 124 -18.01 -4.79 -10.02
N HIS A 125 -19.24 -5.21 -10.32
CA HIS A 125 -19.71 -5.82 -11.58
C HIS A 125 -19.06 -7.16 -11.98
N ARG A 126 -17.94 -7.51 -11.35
CA ARG A 126 -17.21 -8.76 -11.50
C ARG A 126 -16.99 -9.42 -10.15
N HIS A 127 -16.77 -10.72 -10.14
CA HIS A 127 -16.35 -11.45 -8.96
C HIS A 127 -14.84 -11.25 -8.77
N ILE A 128 -14.44 -10.55 -7.71
CA ILE A 128 -13.04 -10.25 -7.41
C ILE A 128 -12.36 -11.46 -6.78
N LEU A 129 -11.29 -11.94 -7.41
CA LEU A 129 -10.52 -13.13 -7.04
C LEU A 129 -9.26 -12.82 -6.24
N SER A 130 -8.68 -11.64 -6.45
CA SER A 130 -7.50 -11.10 -5.76
C SER A 130 -7.45 -9.60 -6.02
N MET A 131 -6.96 -8.80 -5.08
CA MET A 131 -6.83 -7.36 -5.27
C MET A 131 -5.66 -6.78 -4.49
N VAL A 132 -5.17 -5.63 -4.95
CA VAL A 132 -4.13 -4.83 -4.33
C VAL A 132 -4.56 -3.37 -4.37
N VAL A 133 -4.50 -2.68 -3.24
CA VAL A 133 -4.67 -1.23 -3.19
C VAL A 133 -3.30 -0.57 -3.22
N LEU A 134 -3.17 0.48 -4.04
CA LEU A 134 -1.93 1.22 -4.13
C LEU A 134 -1.79 2.23 -2.98
N PRO A 135 -0.55 2.57 -2.59
CA PRO A 135 -0.29 3.57 -1.54
C PRO A 135 -1.11 4.85 -1.75
N GLY A 136 -1.68 5.37 -0.67
CA GLY A 136 -2.55 6.54 -0.72
C GLY A 136 -4.01 6.24 -1.00
N GLY A 137 -4.37 4.97 -1.24
CA GLY A 137 -5.75 4.53 -1.31
C GLY A 137 -6.55 5.14 -2.46
N LYS A 138 -5.89 5.66 -3.50
CA LYS A 138 -6.55 6.28 -4.67
C LYS A 138 -6.97 5.25 -5.71
N TYR A 139 -6.12 4.24 -5.96
CA TYR A 139 -6.37 3.20 -6.95
C TYR A 139 -6.32 1.81 -6.33
N LEU A 140 -7.11 0.91 -6.88
CA LEU A 140 -7.14 -0.52 -6.54
C LEU A 140 -7.08 -1.34 -7.82
N VAL A 141 -6.22 -2.35 -7.86
CA VAL A 141 -6.09 -3.29 -8.98
C VAL A 141 -6.68 -4.63 -8.56
N ALA A 142 -7.62 -5.15 -9.32
CA ALA A 142 -8.28 -6.42 -9.05
C ALA A 142 -8.09 -7.41 -10.19
N SER A 143 -7.78 -8.66 -9.85
CA SER A 143 -8.02 -9.83 -10.71
C SER A 143 -9.47 -10.24 -10.49
N ALA A 144 -10.25 -10.25 -11.56
CA ALA A 144 -11.68 -10.48 -11.49
C ALA A 144 -12.14 -11.46 -12.57
N CYS A 145 -13.32 -12.05 -12.38
CA CYS A 145 -13.99 -12.83 -13.40
C CYS A 145 -15.48 -12.57 -13.44
N ASN A 146 -16.15 -12.98 -14.52
CA ASN A 146 -17.60 -13.09 -14.50
C ASN A 146 -18.04 -14.25 -13.57
N LEU A 147 -19.33 -14.29 -13.21
CA LEU A 147 -19.88 -15.34 -12.33
C LEU A 147 -19.71 -16.75 -12.92
N ALA A 148 -19.77 -16.87 -14.25
CA ALA A 148 -19.57 -18.13 -14.96
C ALA A 148 -18.10 -18.58 -15.01
N LYS A 149 -17.14 -17.75 -14.56
CA LYS A 149 -15.69 -17.99 -14.64
C LYS A 149 -15.18 -18.30 -16.06
N THR A 150 -15.86 -17.76 -17.08
CA THR A 150 -15.47 -17.91 -18.49
C THR A 150 -14.67 -16.71 -19.00
N HIS A 151 -14.76 -15.57 -18.32
CA HIS A 151 -14.04 -14.35 -18.68
C HIS A 151 -13.29 -13.84 -17.45
N TYR A 152 -11.98 -13.75 -17.57
CA TYR A 152 -11.10 -13.20 -16.56
C TYR A 152 -10.57 -11.85 -17.05
N SER A 153 -10.39 -10.92 -16.13
CA SER A 153 -9.85 -9.60 -16.43
C SER A 153 -9.06 -9.03 -15.27
N LEU A 154 -8.20 -8.05 -15.58
CA LEU A 154 -7.64 -7.13 -14.61
C LEU A 154 -8.43 -5.83 -14.69
N VAL A 155 -8.88 -5.33 -13.54
CA VAL A 155 -9.68 -4.11 -13.43
C VAL A 155 -8.96 -3.12 -12.53
N VAL A 156 -8.80 -1.89 -12.98
CA VAL A 156 -8.25 -0.78 -12.19
C VAL A 156 -9.41 0.10 -11.75
N TYR A 157 -9.63 0.18 -10.45
CA TYR A 157 -10.61 1.04 -9.81
C TYR A 157 -9.96 2.33 -9.35
N VAL A 158 -10.68 3.44 -9.49
CA VAL A 158 -10.46 4.64 -8.68
C VAL A 158 -11.37 4.57 -7.46
N LEU A 159 -10.83 4.84 -6.28
CA LEU A 159 -11.54 4.71 -5.01
C LEU A 159 -12.20 6.02 -4.55
N ASP A 160 -11.78 7.13 -5.16
CA ASP A 160 -12.16 8.50 -4.80
C ASP A 160 -12.59 9.30 -6.04
N HIS A 161 -13.50 8.77 -6.85
CA HIS A 161 -14.15 9.52 -7.91
C HIS A 161 -15.11 10.55 -7.31
N ARG A 162 -15.02 11.82 -7.70
CA ARG A 162 -15.78 12.91 -7.07
C ARG A 162 -17.29 12.71 -7.13
N ILE A 163 -17.79 12.10 -8.19
CA ILE A 163 -19.24 11.94 -8.42
C ILE A 163 -19.75 10.58 -7.91
N CYS A 164 -18.97 9.52 -8.07
CA CYS A 164 -19.47 8.14 -7.94
C CYS A 164 -18.74 7.33 -6.86
N GLY A 165 -17.76 7.92 -6.15
CA GLY A 165 -16.96 7.20 -5.18
C GLY A 165 -16.05 6.17 -5.84
N ILE A 166 -16.37 4.88 -5.72
CA ILE A 166 -15.54 3.80 -6.26
C ILE A 166 -16.02 3.43 -7.67
N VAL A 167 -15.12 3.50 -8.65
CA VAL A 167 -15.45 3.33 -10.07
C VAL A 167 -14.38 2.49 -10.79
N PRO A 168 -14.75 1.49 -11.60
CA PRO A 168 -13.82 0.83 -12.50
C PRO A 168 -13.47 1.77 -13.68
N LEU A 169 -12.20 2.17 -13.81
CA LEU A 169 -11.75 3.06 -14.88
C LEU A 169 -11.25 2.32 -16.11
N ALA A 170 -10.55 1.20 -15.91
CA ALA A 170 -9.93 0.45 -16.99
C ALA A 170 -10.03 -1.05 -16.74
N GLU A 171 -10.34 -1.81 -17.78
CA GLU A 171 -10.39 -3.27 -17.77
C GLU A 171 -9.55 -3.83 -18.93
N THR A 172 -8.74 -4.85 -18.67
CA THR A 172 -8.08 -5.64 -19.72
C THR A 172 -8.39 -7.12 -19.55
N PRO A 173 -8.79 -7.84 -20.63
CA PRO A 173 -9.01 -9.27 -20.54
C PRO A 173 -7.70 -10.01 -20.28
N VAL A 174 -7.77 -11.06 -19.47
CA VAL A 174 -6.67 -12.00 -19.25
C VAL A 174 -7.15 -13.41 -19.59
N ARG A 175 -6.25 -14.24 -20.14
CA ARG A 175 -6.61 -15.59 -20.65
C ARG A 175 -7.00 -16.60 -19.55
N GLY A 176 -6.93 -16.23 -18.29
CA GLY A 176 -7.21 -17.08 -17.13
C GLY A 176 -6.99 -16.30 -15.84
N LYS A 177 -7.19 -16.95 -14.69
CA LYS A 177 -7.01 -16.31 -13.38
C LYS A 177 -5.60 -15.71 -13.25
N ALA A 178 -5.55 -14.41 -12.93
CA ALA A 178 -4.32 -13.75 -12.53
C ALA A 178 -4.08 -14.00 -11.02
N TYR A 179 -3.03 -14.76 -10.73
CA TYR A 179 -2.56 -15.09 -9.39
C TYR A 179 -1.48 -14.10 -8.93
N ASN A 180 -1.35 -13.97 -7.62
CA ASN A 180 -0.31 -13.15 -6.98
C ASN A 180 -0.23 -11.77 -7.61
N VAL A 181 -1.38 -11.10 -7.76
CA VAL A 181 -1.40 -9.75 -8.32
C VAL A 181 -0.57 -8.85 -7.42
N CYS A 182 0.36 -8.11 -8.01
CA CYS A 182 1.14 -7.07 -7.37
C CYS A 182 0.97 -5.79 -8.19
N ALA A 183 0.83 -4.65 -7.52
CA ALA A 183 0.75 -3.36 -8.17
C ALA A 183 1.58 -2.31 -7.43
N LYS A 184 2.39 -1.53 -8.15
CA LYS A 184 3.20 -0.43 -7.59
C LYS A 184 3.22 0.77 -8.51
N TYR A 185 3.32 1.97 -7.95
CA TYR A 185 3.66 3.16 -8.72
C TYR A 185 5.15 3.13 -9.05
N MET A 186 5.49 3.29 -10.32
CA MET A 186 6.87 3.29 -10.82
C MET A 186 6.96 4.20 -12.04
N ASN A 187 8.17 4.65 -12.36
CA ASN A 187 8.42 5.39 -13.58
C ASN A 187 8.91 4.44 -14.69
N VAL A 188 8.26 4.48 -15.84
CA VAL A 188 8.70 3.74 -17.03
C VAL A 188 8.94 4.72 -18.15
N GLU A 189 10.19 4.81 -18.61
CA GLU A 189 10.57 5.72 -19.70
C GLU A 189 10.15 7.18 -19.41
N GLY A 190 10.27 7.60 -18.14
CA GLY A 190 9.87 8.93 -17.67
C GLY A 190 8.36 9.14 -17.47
N THR A 191 7.54 8.11 -17.70
CA THR A 191 6.09 8.17 -17.54
C THR A 191 5.66 7.58 -16.19
N PRO A 192 5.10 8.38 -15.26
CA PRO A 192 4.54 7.88 -14.02
C PRO A 192 3.39 6.92 -14.29
N SER A 193 3.51 5.69 -13.80
CA SER A 193 2.60 4.61 -14.15
C SER A 193 2.29 3.73 -12.95
N ILE A 194 1.20 2.97 -13.05
CA ILE A 194 0.99 1.78 -12.22
C ILE A 194 1.50 0.59 -13.02
N LEU A 195 2.44 -0.14 -12.43
CA LEU A 195 2.86 -1.44 -12.95
C LEU A 195 2.09 -2.54 -12.24
N ILE A 196 1.62 -3.51 -13.01
CA ILE A 196 0.78 -4.63 -12.56
C ILE A 196 1.47 -5.94 -12.92
N GLY A 197 2.02 -6.62 -11.93
CA GLY A 197 2.63 -7.93 -12.05
C GLY A 197 1.63 -9.02 -11.65
N TYR A 198 1.55 -10.11 -12.42
CA TYR A 198 0.75 -11.27 -12.05
C TYR A 198 1.28 -12.54 -12.68
N ILE A 199 0.93 -13.68 -12.09
CA ILE A 199 1.26 -15.01 -12.61
C ILE A 199 -0.02 -15.65 -13.15
N ARG A 200 0.10 -16.36 -14.27
CA ARG A 200 -0.96 -17.22 -14.81
C ARG A 200 -0.41 -18.59 -15.09
N ARG A 201 -1.31 -19.57 -15.13
CA ARG A 201 -1.02 -20.96 -15.47
C ARG A 201 -1.66 -21.28 -16.81
N LYS A 202 -1.01 -22.15 -17.58
CA LYS A 202 -1.51 -22.64 -18.86
C LYS A 202 -1.24 -24.13 -18.99
N THR A 203 -2.12 -24.82 -19.69
CA THR A 203 -1.83 -26.15 -20.22
C THR A 203 -0.83 -26.03 -21.38
N LEU A 204 0.18 -26.92 -21.41
CA LEU A 204 1.07 -27.03 -22.57
C LEU A 204 0.27 -27.35 -23.83
N LYS A 205 0.69 -26.81 -24.98
CA LYS A 205 -0.01 -26.98 -26.27
C LYS A 205 -0.26 -28.45 -26.62
N MET A 206 0.65 -29.35 -26.25
CA MET A 206 0.53 -30.79 -26.50
C MET A 206 -0.67 -31.44 -25.78
N HIS A 207 -1.15 -30.83 -24.70
CA HIS A 207 -2.26 -31.33 -23.88
C HIS A 207 -3.54 -30.49 -24.03
N GLN A 208 -3.57 -29.53 -24.95
CA GLN A 208 -4.78 -28.76 -25.29
C GLN A 208 -5.68 -29.60 -26.21
N SER A 209 -6.19 -30.72 -25.72
CA SER A 209 -7.32 -31.38 -26.37
C SER A 209 -8.59 -30.53 -26.20
N ALA A 210 -9.62 -30.79 -27.00
CA ALA A 210 -10.86 -30.01 -27.06
C ALA A 210 -11.64 -29.92 -25.71
N HIS A 211 -11.20 -30.64 -24.67
CA HIS A 211 -11.75 -30.60 -23.30
C HIS A 211 -10.76 -30.01 -22.27
N SER A 212 -9.91 -29.08 -22.70
CA SER A 212 -8.93 -28.37 -21.86
C SER A 212 -9.50 -27.98 -20.49
N ILE A 213 -9.15 -28.75 -19.47
CA ILE A 213 -9.48 -28.45 -18.08
C ILE A 213 -8.82 -27.12 -17.72
N ASP A 214 -9.59 -26.20 -17.14
CA ASP A 214 -9.08 -24.88 -16.74
C ASP A 214 -7.95 -25.05 -15.72
N PRO A 215 -6.70 -24.65 -16.02
CA PRO A 215 -5.58 -24.68 -15.09
C PRO A 215 -5.89 -24.00 -13.75
N SER A 216 -6.87 -23.09 -13.75
CA SER A 216 -7.21 -22.32 -12.57
C SER A 216 -7.81 -23.14 -11.43
N ILE A 217 -8.33 -24.34 -11.74
CA ILE A 217 -8.87 -25.27 -10.74
C ILE A 217 -7.78 -26.01 -9.97
N TYR A 218 -6.58 -26.15 -10.54
CA TYR A 218 -5.47 -26.93 -9.99
C TYR A 218 -4.62 -26.13 -8.99
N ASN A 219 -5.26 -25.29 -8.18
CA ASN A 219 -4.58 -24.58 -7.10
C ASN A 219 -5.46 -24.50 -5.86
N SER A 220 -5.12 -25.27 -4.83
CA SER A 220 -5.80 -25.26 -3.54
C SER A 220 -4.85 -25.07 -2.36
N TYR A 221 -3.60 -24.63 -2.55
CA TYR A 221 -2.79 -24.23 -1.38
C TYR A 221 -3.53 -23.18 -0.52
N LEU A 222 -4.31 -22.28 -1.16
CA LEU A 222 -5.10 -21.26 -0.46
C LEU A 222 -6.51 -21.68 0.00
N ASN A 223 -7.05 -22.81 -0.48
CA ASN A 223 -8.44 -23.21 -0.17
C ASN A 223 -8.56 -24.58 0.53
N ASN A 224 -7.52 -25.42 0.48
CA ASN A 224 -7.41 -26.65 1.25
C ASN A 224 -5.95 -27.16 1.24
N PRO A 225 -5.11 -26.76 2.23
CA PRO A 225 -3.71 -27.24 2.35
C PRO A 225 -3.59 -28.77 2.45
N ARG A 226 -4.67 -29.48 2.80
CA ARG A 226 -4.68 -30.95 2.91
C ARG A 226 -4.75 -31.68 1.57
N CYS A 227 -4.92 -30.97 0.46
CA CYS A 227 -4.99 -31.57 -0.87
C CYS A 227 -4.10 -30.78 -1.83
N GLN A 228 -2.80 -31.04 -1.79
CA GLN A 228 -1.92 -30.77 -2.93
C GLN A 228 -2.35 -31.72 -4.05
N ILE A 229 -3.37 -31.33 -4.81
CA ILE A 229 -3.73 -32.06 -6.01
C ILE A 229 -2.72 -31.63 -7.06
N ASP A 230 -1.70 -32.47 -7.27
CA ASP A 230 -0.81 -32.32 -8.41
C ASP A 230 -1.65 -32.21 -9.67
N ALA A 231 -1.37 -31.19 -10.49
CA ALA A 231 -2.04 -31.08 -11.77
C ALA A 231 -1.74 -32.37 -12.55
N PRO A 232 -2.76 -33.08 -13.07
CA PRO A 232 -2.56 -34.34 -13.78
C PRO A 232 -1.80 -34.14 -15.11
N ILE A 233 -1.55 -32.89 -15.48
CA ILE A 233 -0.83 -32.47 -16.67
C ILE A 233 0.20 -31.40 -16.30
N PRO A 234 1.37 -31.36 -16.96
CA PRO A 234 2.35 -30.31 -16.76
C PRO A 234 1.77 -28.93 -17.12
N LEU A 235 2.06 -27.93 -16.28
CA LEU A 235 1.61 -26.56 -16.44
C LEU A 235 2.76 -25.65 -16.89
N GLU A 236 2.51 -24.78 -17.88
CA GLU A 236 3.38 -23.64 -18.19
C GLU A 236 2.95 -22.46 -17.30
N TYR A 237 3.89 -21.90 -16.57
CA TYR A 237 3.71 -20.72 -15.74
C TYR A 237 4.18 -19.49 -16.49
N VAL A 238 3.38 -18.43 -16.45
CA VAL A 238 3.70 -17.17 -17.13
C VAL A 238 3.53 -16.00 -16.16
N ALA A 239 4.63 -15.38 -15.77
CA ALA A 239 4.59 -14.09 -15.09
C ALA A 239 4.48 -12.98 -16.14
N THR A 240 3.58 -12.03 -15.93
CA THR A 240 3.28 -10.95 -16.88
C THR A 240 3.32 -9.62 -16.13
N CYS A 241 3.92 -8.59 -16.74
CA CYS A 241 3.89 -7.23 -16.23
C CYS A 241 3.21 -6.31 -17.25
N LEU A 242 2.18 -5.59 -16.80
CA LEU A 242 1.46 -4.57 -17.55
C LEU A 242 1.76 -3.19 -16.96
N GLN A 243 1.75 -2.18 -17.82
CA GLN A 243 1.81 -0.76 -17.47
C GLN A 243 0.44 -0.14 -17.74
N ILE A 244 0.00 0.73 -16.84
CA ILE A 244 -1.05 1.72 -17.11
C ILE A 244 -0.56 3.10 -16.67
N SER A 245 -0.58 4.06 -17.59
CA SER A 245 -0.14 5.44 -17.31
C SER A 245 -1.09 6.12 -16.32
N LEU A 246 -0.54 6.87 -15.36
CA LEU A 246 -1.35 7.67 -14.46
C LEU A 246 -2.09 8.79 -15.19
N ASP A 247 -1.50 9.37 -16.23
CA ASP A 247 -2.16 10.41 -17.03
C ASP A 247 -3.41 9.86 -17.74
N ALA A 248 -3.35 8.60 -18.21
CA ALA A 248 -4.51 7.93 -18.81
C ALA A 248 -5.62 7.71 -17.76
N LEU A 249 -5.26 7.31 -16.54
CA LEU A 249 -6.21 7.13 -15.45
C LEU A 249 -6.80 8.45 -14.95
N ASP A 250 -6.02 9.52 -14.88
CA ASP A 250 -6.49 10.85 -14.50
C ASP A 250 -7.42 11.43 -15.57
N THR A 251 -7.10 11.17 -16.85
CA THR A 251 -7.97 11.52 -17.99
C THR A 251 -9.31 10.80 -17.92
N LEU A 252 -9.30 9.49 -17.68
CA LEU A 252 -10.51 8.68 -17.51
C LEU A 252 -11.26 8.99 -16.20
N GLY A 253 -10.55 9.43 -15.15
CA GLY A 253 -11.13 9.82 -13.87
C GLY A 253 -11.69 11.25 -13.83
N ASN A 254 -11.84 11.89 -14.99
CA ASN A 254 -12.32 13.27 -15.09
C ASN A 254 -13.79 13.37 -14.66
N PRO A 255 -14.12 14.17 -13.62
CA PRO A 255 -15.48 14.29 -13.10
C PRO A 255 -16.46 14.91 -14.10
N MET A 256 -16.01 15.51 -15.21
CA MET A 256 -16.90 16.02 -16.25
C MET A 256 -17.67 14.91 -16.97
N PHE A 257 -17.16 13.68 -16.96
CA PHE A 257 -17.79 12.52 -17.59
C PHE A 257 -18.27 11.56 -16.50
N VAL A 258 -19.59 11.45 -16.33
CA VAL A 258 -20.17 10.57 -15.30
C VAL A 258 -19.91 9.11 -15.68
N PRO A 259 -19.20 8.32 -14.86
CA PRO A 259 -18.93 6.92 -15.16
C PRO A 259 -20.21 6.12 -15.43
N GLY A 260 -20.20 5.34 -16.51
CA GLY A 260 -21.36 4.57 -16.97
C GLY A 260 -22.35 5.34 -17.87
N SER A 261 -22.16 6.65 -18.07
CA SER A 261 -22.89 7.41 -19.09
C SER A 261 -22.39 7.09 -20.50
N GLN A 262 -23.22 7.33 -21.52
CA GLN A 262 -22.81 7.14 -22.91
C GLN A 262 -21.66 8.07 -23.28
N GLU A 263 -21.69 9.31 -22.79
CA GLU A 263 -20.64 10.31 -23.00
C GLU A 263 -19.30 9.86 -22.44
N PHE A 264 -19.30 9.20 -21.27
CA PHE A 264 -18.09 8.59 -20.70
C PHE A 264 -17.56 7.47 -21.59
N PHE A 265 -18.42 6.58 -22.10
CA PHE A 265 -17.99 5.50 -22.98
C PHE A 265 -17.46 6.02 -24.33
N ASP A 266 -18.12 7.01 -24.91
CA ASP A 266 -17.67 7.67 -26.14
C ASP A 266 -16.31 8.34 -25.93
N PHE A 267 -16.13 9.07 -24.81
CA PHE A 267 -14.86 9.68 -24.45
C PHE A 267 -13.75 8.65 -24.21
N ALA A 268 -14.05 7.58 -23.48
CA ALA A 268 -13.10 6.50 -23.18
C ALA A 268 -12.69 5.74 -24.45
N ALA A 269 -13.61 5.53 -25.40
CA ALA A 269 -13.33 4.89 -26.68
C ALA A 269 -12.40 5.72 -27.59
N LEU A 270 -12.35 7.04 -27.39
CA LEU A 270 -11.42 7.93 -28.08
C LEU A 270 -10.01 7.92 -27.47
N GLN A 271 -9.83 7.37 -26.26
CA GLN A 271 -8.53 7.27 -25.62
C GLN A 271 -7.74 6.06 -26.16
N PRO A 272 -6.40 6.11 -26.16
CA PRO A 272 -5.59 4.94 -26.48
C PRO A 272 -5.82 3.81 -25.46
N PRO A 273 -5.59 2.54 -25.84
CA PRO A 273 -5.69 1.41 -24.90
C PRO A 273 -4.84 1.68 -23.65
N PRO A 274 -5.44 1.64 -22.44
CA PRO A 274 -4.74 2.11 -21.24
C PRO A 274 -3.65 1.15 -20.76
N PHE A 275 -3.69 -0.12 -21.18
CA PHE A 275 -2.72 -1.13 -20.78
C PHE A 275 -1.67 -1.38 -21.87
N ARG A 276 -0.40 -1.27 -21.50
CA ARG A 276 0.76 -1.65 -22.33
C ARG A 276 1.45 -2.86 -21.69
N LEU A 277 1.69 -3.91 -22.48
CA LEU A 277 2.49 -5.06 -22.02
C LEU A 277 3.97 -4.66 -22.00
N LEU A 278 4.62 -4.72 -20.83
CA LEU A 278 6.05 -4.45 -20.71
C LEU A 278 6.89 -5.71 -20.89
N GLY A 279 6.44 -6.84 -20.35
CA GLY A 279 7.20 -8.06 -20.42
C GLY A 279 6.47 -9.26 -19.84
N TYR A 280 6.97 -10.45 -20.18
CA TYR A 280 6.56 -11.67 -19.53
C TYR A 280 7.74 -12.64 -19.40
N LEU A 281 7.67 -13.52 -18.41
CA LEU A 281 8.55 -14.66 -18.21
C LEU A 281 7.73 -15.93 -18.37
N ARG A 282 8.28 -16.95 -19.03
CA ARG A 282 7.67 -18.29 -19.13
C ARG A 282 8.57 -19.31 -18.48
N SER A 283 7.98 -20.29 -17.83
CA SER A 283 8.70 -21.36 -17.16
C SER A 283 7.81 -22.59 -17.05
N ASP A 284 8.40 -23.76 -17.30
CA ASP A 284 7.76 -25.04 -17.01
C ASP A 284 7.87 -25.39 -15.51
N SER A 285 8.79 -24.74 -14.80
CA SER A 285 8.86 -24.75 -13.34
C SER A 285 7.87 -23.74 -12.76
N GLU A 286 7.32 -24.04 -11.59
CA GLU A 286 6.37 -23.15 -10.93
C GLU A 286 6.96 -21.76 -10.66
N LEU A 287 6.25 -20.74 -11.13
CA LEU A 287 6.52 -19.35 -10.77
C LEU A 287 5.62 -18.96 -9.59
N ARG A 288 6.23 -18.36 -8.57
CA ARG A 288 5.58 -17.86 -7.36
C ARG A 288 6.00 -16.41 -7.13
N ASN A 289 5.20 -15.69 -6.33
CA ASN A 289 5.58 -14.41 -5.72
C ASN A 289 6.21 -13.42 -6.71
N VAL A 290 5.36 -12.82 -7.55
CA VAL A 290 5.81 -11.70 -8.39
C VAL A 290 5.88 -10.44 -7.55
N ASP A 291 7.00 -9.74 -7.65
CA ASP A 291 7.17 -8.39 -7.11
C ASP A 291 7.70 -7.44 -8.19
N LEU A 292 7.51 -6.15 -7.93
CA LEU A 292 7.91 -5.06 -8.81
C LEU A 292 8.85 -4.14 -8.03
N GLY A 293 9.92 -3.67 -8.63
CA GLY A 293 10.87 -2.79 -7.94
C GLY A 293 11.74 -2.02 -8.92
N GLU A 294 12.36 -0.94 -8.44
CA GLU A 294 13.32 -0.19 -9.23
C GLU A 294 14.74 -0.56 -8.76
N VAL A 295 15.61 -0.90 -9.70
CA VAL A 295 17.05 -1.12 -9.47
C VAL A 295 17.77 -0.10 -10.33
N ASP A 296 18.51 0.80 -9.69
CA ASP A 296 19.21 1.91 -10.36
C ASP A 296 18.32 2.76 -11.28
N GLY A 297 17.08 2.98 -10.84
CA GLY A 297 16.07 3.75 -11.59
C GLY A 297 15.44 2.97 -12.76
N VAL A 298 15.82 1.71 -12.96
CA VAL A 298 15.23 0.83 -13.98
C VAL A 298 14.12 -0.01 -13.36
N PRO A 299 12.89 0.01 -13.92
CA PRO A 299 11.80 -0.82 -13.44
C PRO A 299 12.09 -2.30 -13.71
N ASN A 300 11.89 -3.15 -12.71
CA ASN A 300 12.16 -4.58 -12.73
C ASN A 300 10.96 -5.38 -12.23
N MET A 301 10.74 -6.55 -12.83
CA MET A 301 9.84 -7.59 -12.33
C MET A 301 10.68 -8.75 -11.79
N VAL A 302 10.47 -9.09 -10.53
CA VAL A 302 11.16 -10.20 -9.84
C VAL A 302 10.16 -11.31 -9.57
N VAL A 303 10.54 -12.56 -9.85
CA VAL A 303 9.68 -13.73 -9.68
C VAL A 303 10.47 -14.88 -9.08
N ALA A 304 9.93 -15.52 -8.05
CA ALA A 304 10.51 -16.76 -7.53
C ALA A 304 10.17 -17.92 -8.48
N LYS A 305 11.19 -18.56 -9.04
CA LYS A 305 11.08 -19.75 -9.89
C LYS A 305 11.56 -20.98 -9.12
N MET A 306 10.62 -21.86 -8.82
CA MET A 306 10.89 -23.05 -8.01
C MET A 306 11.85 -24.02 -8.73
N PRO A 307 12.66 -24.78 -7.96
CA PRO A 307 12.72 -24.79 -6.50
C PRO A 307 13.56 -23.64 -5.89
N GLU A 308 14.60 -23.18 -6.57
CA GLU A 308 15.70 -22.42 -5.93
C GLU A 308 16.23 -21.27 -6.76
N THR A 309 15.42 -20.72 -7.67
CA THR A 309 15.88 -19.61 -8.51
C THR A 309 14.99 -18.39 -8.34
N ILE A 310 15.58 -17.21 -8.41
CA ILE A 310 14.85 -15.95 -8.51
C ILE A 310 15.19 -15.37 -9.87
N VAL A 311 14.17 -15.07 -10.66
CA VAL A 311 14.33 -14.49 -11.99
C VAL A 311 13.92 -13.02 -11.91
N MET A 312 14.84 -12.13 -12.24
CA MET A 312 14.60 -10.71 -12.38
C MET A 312 14.62 -10.34 -13.86
N LYS A 313 13.61 -9.60 -14.30
CA LYS A 313 13.51 -9.08 -15.66
C LYS A 313 13.38 -7.57 -15.62
N GLU A 314 14.28 -6.88 -16.29
CA GLU A 314 14.14 -5.45 -16.57
C GLU A 314 12.93 -5.21 -17.49
N LEU A 315 12.15 -4.21 -17.16
CA LEU A 315 10.89 -3.85 -17.84
C LEU A 315 11.10 -2.74 -18.87
N THR A 316 12.24 -2.79 -19.56
CA THR A 316 12.57 -1.97 -20.72
C THR A 316 12.37 -2.78 -22.00
N SER A 317 12.37 -2.11 -23.15
CA SER A 317 12.15 -2.76 -24.45
C SER A 317 13.15 -3.90 -24.74
N ASP A 318 14.40 -3.73 -24.31
CA ASP A 318 15.50 -4.70 -24.47
C ASP A 318 15.98 -5.29 -23.13
N GLY A 319 15.11 -5.25 -22.11
CA GLY A 319 15.49 -5.51 -20.72
C GLY A 319 16.09 -6.88 -20.47
N LEU A 320 17.21 -6.88 -19.75
CA LEU A 320 17.96 -8.09 -19.38
C LEU A 320 17.15 -8.99 -18.44
N ILE A 321 17.45 -10.29 -18.50
CA ILE A 321 16.94 -11.28 -17.57
C ILE A 321 18.11 -11.80 -16.75
N SER A 322 18.09 -11.51 -15.45
CA SER A 322 19.04 -12.03 -14.48
C SER A 322 18.40 -13.17 -13.71
N THR A 323 19.17 -14.24 -13.47
CA THR A 323 18.73 -15.38 -12.64
C THR A 323 19.68 -15.52 -11.48
N PHE A 324 19.14 -15.48 -10.28
CA PHE A 324 19.86 -15.71 -9.04
C PHE A 324 19.57 -17.12 -8.57
N GLU A 325 20.63 -17.88 -8.27
CA GLU A 325 20.50 -19.20 -7.65
C GLU A 325 20.54 -19.01 -6.13
N CYS A 326 19.48 -19.45 -5.45
CA CYS A 326 19.42 -19.40 -4.00
C CYS A 326 20.44 -20.39 -3.44
N ALA A 327 21.33 -19.93 -2.57
CA ALA A 327 22.30 -20.82 -1.92
C ALA A 327 21.57 -21.96 -1.22
N ARG A 328 21.83 -23.20 -1.64
CA ARG A 328 21.45 -24.39 -0.87
C ARG A 328 22.26 -24.35 0.42
N GLU A 329 21.61 -24.07 1.53
CA GLU A 329 22.27 -24.27 2.81
C GLU A 329 22.49 -25.78 2.96
N VAL A 330 23.76 -26.20 2.93
CA VAL A 330 24.16 -27.59 3.16
C VAL A 330 23.75 -27.90 4.59
N SER A 331 22.59 -28.54 4.74
CA SER A 331 22.07 -29.02 6.00
C SER A 331 23.11 -29.92 6.69
N LEU A 332 23.87 -29.36 7.64
CA LEU A 332 24.79 -30.11 8.50
C LEU A 332 24.09 -31.24 9.27
N SER A 333 22.76 -31.21 9.36
CA SER A 333 21.93 -32.29 9.90
C SER A 333 21.95 -33.59 9.07
N GLN A 334 22.35 -33.57 7.79
CA GLN A 334 22.56 -34.81 7.02
C GLN A 334 23.89 -35.51 7.37
N GLN A 335 24.85 -34.83 8.00
CA GLN A 335 26.09 -35.49 8.46
C GLN A 335 25.98 -36.12 9.86
N LEU A 336 24.91 -35.86 10.61
CA LEU A 336 24.75 -36.33 11.99
C LEU A 336 23.53 -37.23 12.21
N ALA A 337 22.76 -37.58 11.18
CA ALA A 337 21.66 -38.53 11.32
C ALA A 337 22.18 -39.99 11.30
N PRO A 338 22.12 -40.75 12.41
CA PRO A 338 22.41 -42.17 12.37
C PRO A 338 21.40 -42.89 11.47
N ALA A 339 21.90 -43.86 10.71
CA ALA A 339 21.11 -44.65 9.77
C ALA A 339 19.94 -45.37 10.45
N ASN A 340 18.80 -45.39 9.74
CA ASN A 340 17.57 -46.17 9.95
C ASN A 340 16.48 -45.53 10.84
N PRO A 341 15.57 -44.72 10.27
CA PRO A 341 14.24 -44.58 10.83
C PRO A 341 13.49 -45.92 10.74
N SER A 342 12.86 -46.31 11.84
CA SER A 342 12.02 -47.49 11.93
C SER A 342 10.84 -47.41 10.93
N PRO A 343 10.54 -48.50 10.18
CA PRO A 343 9.44 -48.51 9.23
C PRO A 343 8.10 -48.42 9.97
N GLY A 344 7.32 -47.37 9.71
CA GLY A 344 5.93 -47.26 10.17
C GLY A 344 5.52 -45.94 10.83
N GLY A 345 6.45 -45.00 11.06
CA GLY A 345 6.09 -43.65 11.51
C GLY A 345 5.49 -42.82 10.38
N PRO A 346 4.49 -41.95 10.64
CA PRO A 346 4.08 -40.95 9.66
C PRO A 346 5.29 -40.10 9.26
N PRO A 347 5.42 -39.70 7.99
CA PRO A 347 6.54 -38.88 7.53
C PRO A 347 6.64 -37.63 8.39
N ILE A 348 7.78 -37.47 9.07
CA ILE A 348 8.10 -36.21 9.75
C ILE A 348 8.30 -35.21 8.62
N ILE A 349 7.35 -34.30 8.46
CA ILE A 349 7.52 -33.14 7.59
C ILE A 349 8.66 -32.33 8.22
N PRO A 350 9.81 -32.17 7.56
CA PRO A 350 10.91 -31.39 8.11
C PRO A 350 10.46 -29.95 8.27
N ASP A 351 10.83 -29.32 9.38
CA ASP A 351 10.59 -27.89 9.59
C ASP A 351 11.14 -27.13 8.37
N VAL A 352 10.33 -26.26 7.78
CA VAL A 352 10.76 -25.45 6.64
C VAL A 352 11.78 -24.43 7.16
N MET A 353 12.91 -24.33 6.50
CA MET A 353 13.97 -23.40 6.88
C MET A 353 13.80 -22.10 6.09
N PHE A 354 13.81 -20.98 6.80
CA PHE A 354 13.67 -19.64 6.26
C PHE A 354 14.96 -18.90 6.42
N THR A 355 15.44 -18.33 5.32
CA THR A 355 16.70 -17.62 5.29
C THR A 355 16.42 -16.16 4.98
N VAL A 356 16.71 -15.29 5.94
CA VAL A 356 16.75 -13.84 5.74
C VAL A 356 18.19 -13.48 5.41
N ALA A 357 18.42 -13.00 4.20
CA ALA A 357 19.71 -12.49 3.77
C ALA A 357 19.66 -10.96 3.67
N MET A 358 20.81 -10.30 3.82
CA MET A 358 20.98 -8.88 3.54
C MET A 358 22.12 -8.72 2.54
N PHE A 359 21.88 -7.98 1.45
CA PHE A 359 22.86 -7.79 0.37
C PHE A 359 23.33 -6.33 0.31
N PRO A 360 24.59 -6.07 -0.05
CA PRO A 360 25.01 -4.70 -0.34
C PRO A 360 24.30 -4.18 -1.60
N THR A 361 23.91 -2.90 -1.61
CA THR A 361 23.55 -2.24 -2.88
C THR A 361 24.84 -1.71 -3.49
N PRO A 362 25.16 -2.03 -4.75
CA PRO A 362 26.31 -1.42 -5.42
C PRO A 362 26.15 0.11 -5.44
N ASP A 363 27.27 0.83 -5.41
CA ASP A 363 27.22 2.29 -5.60
C ASP A 363 26.82 2.60 -7.05
N PRO A 364 26.06 3.70 -7.30
CA PRO A 364 25.60 4.04 -8.64
C PRO A 364 26.78 4.19 -9.60
N GLY A 365 26.88 3.32 -10.60
CA GLY A 365 27.95 3.33 -11.61
C GLY A 365 28.91 2.15 -11.54
N ASP A 366 28.88 1.32 -10.49
CA ASP A 366 29.60 0.05 -10.45
C ASP A 366 28.82 -1.01 -11.25
N GLY A 367 28.89 -0.89 -12.59
CA GLY A 367 28.13 -1.67 -13.56
C GLY A 367 28.61 -3.11 -13.78
N GLU A 368 29.38 -3.71 -12.87
CA GLU A 368 29.79 -5.10 -13.01
C GLU A 368 28.86 -6.04 -12.23
N ALA A 369 28.33 -7.04 -12.94
CA ALA A 369 27.62 -8.19 -12.40
C ALA A 369 28.56 -9.08 -11.57
N GLY A 370 29.06 -8.55 -10.45
CA GLY A 370 29.81 -9.31 -9.46
C GLY A 370 28.90 -10.29 -8.71
N GLU A 371 29.47 -11.41 -8.26
CA GLU A 371 28.82 -12.27 -7.28
C GLU A 371 28.64 -11.48 -5.97
N PHE A 372 27.40 -11.05 -5.70
CA PHE A 372 27.08 -10.39 -4.44
C PHE A 372 26.88 -11.44 -3.36
N ASN A 373 27.89 -11.65 -2.51
CA ASN A 373 27.72 -12.40 -1.29
C ASN A 373 26.85 -11.61 -0.31
N PRO A 374 25.88 -12.25 0.36
CA PRO A 374 25.11 -11.58 1.40
C PRO A 374 26.02 -11.19 2.56
N LEU A 375 25.88 -9.95 3.00
CA LEU A 375 26.61 -9.39 4.15
C LEU A 375 26.30 -10.12 5.45
N SER A 376 25.05 -10.57 5.57
CA SER A 376 24.62 -11.37 6.70
C SER A 376 23.47 -12.26 6.29
N ILE A 377 23.40 -13.44 6.92
CA ILE A 377 22.33 -14.40 6.76
C ILE A 377 21.85 -14.85 8.15
N ALA A 378 20.54 -14.90 8.36
CA ALA A 378 19.92 -15.64 9.45
C ALA A 378 18.97 -16.68 8.88
N SER A 379 19.18 -17.93 9.29
CA SER A 379 18.26 -19.03 9.01
C SER A 379 17.47 -19.39 10.27
N PHE A 380 16.18 -19.63 10.14
CA PHE A 380 15.32 -20.11 11.22
C PHE A 380 14.34 -21.16 10.74
N TYR A 381 14.01 -22.10 11.61
CA TYR A 381 13.05 -23.15 11.33
C TYR A 381 11.63 -22.69 11.69
N GLY A 382 10.75 -22.68 10.70
CA GLY A 382 9.33 -22.45 10.84
C GLY A 382 8.57 -23.72 10.49
N LYS A 383 7.71 -24.17 11.39
CA LYS A 383 6.75 -25.22 11.06
C LYS A 383 5.68 -24.63 10.16
N ASP A 384 5.58 -25.23 8.98
CA ASP A 384 4.47 -25.02 8.06
C ASP A 384 4.23 -23.52 7.78
N ILE A 385 5.12 -22.75 7.16
CA ILE A 385 4.81 -21.33 6.88
C ILE A 385 4.03 -21.22 5.57
N GLU A 386 2.90 -20.53 5.61
CA GLU A 386 2.03 -20.31 4.45
C GLU A 386 2.34 -18.99 3.74
N ASP A 387 2.68 -17.95 4.51
CA ASP A 387 2.72 -16.56 4.04
C ASP A 387 3.70 -15.75 4.88
N PHE A 388 4.28 -14.69 4.31
CA PHE A 388 5.08 -13.75 5.05
C PHE A 388 4.96 -12.31 4.54
N GLN A 389 5.49 -11.37 5.29
CA GLN A 389 5.42 -9.97 4.97
C GLN A 389 6.57 -9.22 5.62
N ILE A 390 7.23 -8.36 4.86
CA ILE A 390 8.35 -7.54 5.34
C ILE A 390 7.95 -6.08 5.20
N SER A 391 8.08 -5.30 6.27
CA SER A 391 7.88 -3.86 6.19
C SER A 391 8.99 -3.24 5.37
N ASP A 392 8.63 -2.38 4.42
CA ASP A 392 9.58 -1.57 3.65
C ASP A 392 10.01 -0.36 4.49
N PRO A 393 11.25 -0.30 5.00
CA PRO A 393 11.76 0.90 5.63
C PRO A 393 12.02 1.92 4.52
N HIS A 394 10.98 2.65 4.09
CA HIS A 394 11.17 3.72 3.12
C HIS A 394 12.31 4.62 3.57
N VAL A 395 13.11 5.04 2.59
CA VAL A 395 14.22 5.97 2.75
C VAL A 395 13.68 7.23 3.41
N LEU A 396 13.87 7.35 4.73
CA LEU A 396 13.79 8.64 5.41
C LEU A 396 14.76 9.56 4.65
N HIS A 397 14.23 10.45 3.82
CA HIS A 397 15.01 11.50 3.21
C HIS A 397 15.72 12.24 4.35
N ASN A 398 17.03 12.44 4.19
CA ASN A 398 17.97 13.14 5.08
C ASN A 398 17.30 14.21 5.98
N HIS A 399 16.61 13.78 7.02
CA HIS A 399 16.13 14.64 8.07
C HIS A 399 17.33 14.77 8.98
N GLY A 400 18.12 15.83 8.76
CA GLY A 400 19.30 16.10 9.57
C GLY A 400 18.93 16.16 11.05
N SER A 401 19.23 15.08 11.78
CA SER A 401 19.36 14.97 13.25
C SER A 401 19.25 13.49 13.67
N ASN A 402 19.57 13.20 14.93
CA ASN A 402 19.92 11.90 15.52
C ASN A 402 18.82 10.81 15.56
N PHE A 403 17.84 10.82 14.65
CA PHE A 403 16.78 9.83 14.66
C PHE A 403 17.28 8.48 14.14
N LEU A 404 17.03 7.43 14.92
CA LEU A 404 17.18 6.07 14.45
C LEU A 404 16.05 5.80 13.43
N PRO A 405 16.37 5.19 12.28
CA PRO A 405 15.37 4.83 11.28
C PRO A 405 14.39 3.78 11.84
N PRO A 406 13.21 3.57 11.22
CA PRO A 406 12.27 2.57 11.72
C PRO A 406 12.86 1.15 11.65
N PRO A 407 12.50 0.24 12.56
CA PRO A 407 12.91 -1.17 12.48
C PRO A 407 12.29 -1.87 11.26
N ILE A 408 12.94 -2.94 10.80
CA ILE A 408 12.38 -3.82 9.77
C ILE A 408 11.58 -4.91 10.47
N ASN A 409 10.29 -4.97 10.17
CA ASN A 409 9.37 -5.96 10.72
C ASN A 409 9.17 -7.08 9.70
N ILE A 410 9.22 -8.32 10.17
CA ILE A 410 9.01 -9.53 9.39
C ILE A 410 7.87 -10.30 10.04
N PHE A 411 6.73 -10.41 9.37
CA PHE A 411 5.59 -11.22 9.80
C PHE A 411 5.55 -12.50 9.00
N TYR A 412 5.13 -13.60 9.61
CA TYR A 412 4.83 -14.82 8.87
C TYR A 412 3.68 -15.60 9.52
N ARG A 413 2.91 -16.33 8.72
CA ARG A 413 1.77 -17.15 9.18
C ARG A 413 2.10 -18.63 9.09
N ASN A 414 1.75 -19.38 10.13
CA ASN A 414 1.84 -20.85 10.10
C ASN A 414 0.54 -21.52 9.57
N GLU A 415 0.70 -22.62 8.82
CA GLU A 415 -0.28 -23.50 8.20
C GLU A 415 -1.06 -24.26 9.28
N SER A 416 -0.39 -24.62 10.37
CA SER A 416 -0.96 -25.44 11.44
C SER A 416 -1.83 -24.68 12.44
N GLY A 417 -1.97 -23.35 12.35
CA GLY A 417 -2.75 -22.65 13.38
C GLY A 417 -3.04 -21.17 13.25
N GLY A 418 -2.95 -20.56 12.07
CA GLY A 418 -3.37 -19.16 11.88
C GLY A 418 -2.63 -18.16 12.78
N ARG A 419 -1.49 -18.54 13.36
CA ARG A 419 -0.70 -17.68 14.23
C ARG A 419 0.21 -16.84 13.37
N ILE A 420 0.15 -15.53 13.57
CA ILE A 420 1.08 -14.58 12.99
C ILE A 420 2.28 -14.49 13.94
N CYS A 421 3.45 -14.86 13.44
CA CYS A 421 4.72 -14.67 14.09
C CYS A 421 5.36 -13.36 13.63
N HIS A 422 6.19 -12.74 14.47
CA HIS A 422 6.78 -11.43 14.21
C HIS A 422 8.24 -11.38 14.64
N MET A 423 9.09 -10.97 13.71
CA MET A 423 10.50 -10.69 13.94
C MET A 423 10.81 -9.24 13.59
N ILE A 424 11.84 -8.70 14.24
CA ILE A 424 12.17 -7.29 14.16
C ILE A 424 13.68 -7.14 14.03
N ILE A 425 14.16 -6.50 12.97
CA ILE A 425 15.55 -6.06 12.84
C ILE A 425 15.60 -4.59 13.22
N SER A 426 16.07 -4.30 14.43
CA SER A 426 16.29 -2.92 14.86
C SER A 426 17.46 -2.29 14.08
N PRO A 427 17.42 -0.98 13.80
CA PRO A 427 18.58 -0.32 13.24
C PRO A 427 19.76 -0.36 14.19
N THR A 428 20.96 -0.40 13.61
CA THR A 428 22.21 -0.32 14.35
C THR A 428 22.39 1.12 14.82
N PRO A 429 22.61 1.37 16.13
CA PRO A 429 22.94 2.70 16.61
C PRO A 429 24.09 3.30 15.82
N ARG A 430 24.03 4.61 15.52
CA ARG A 430 25.02 5.28 14.66
C ARG A 430 26.46 5.08 15.16
N GLU A 431 26.65 5.07 16.48
CA GLU A 431 27.95 4.84 17.13
C GLU A 431 28.51 3.44 16.89
N SER A 432 27.62 2.45 16.74
CA SER A 432 27.93 1.05 16.52
C SER A 432 27.93 0.66 15.03
N ALA A 433 27.52 1.56 14.14
CA ALA A 433 27.48 1.31 12.70
C ALA A 433 28.92 1.31 12.10
N PRO A 434 29.16 0.58 11.01
CA PRO A 434 30.43 0.64 10.28
C PRO A 434 30.75 2.08 9.83
N GLU A 435 32.03 2.43 9.71
CA GLU A 435 32.47 3.81 9.49
C GLU A 435 31.89 4.45 8.22
N GLY A 436 31.71 3.68 7.14
CA GLY A 436 31.05 4.13 5.91
C GLY A 436 29.58 4.54 6.08
N PHE A 437 28.88 4.02 7.09
CA PHE A 437 27.51 4.42 7.41
C PHE A 437 27.45 5.69 8.24
N ARG A 438 28.43 5.86 9.13
CA ARG A 438 28.50 7.04 9.99
C ARG A 438 28.66 8.32 9.17
N SER A 439 29.45 8.26 8.10
CA SER A 439 29.71 9.39 7.19
C SER A 439 28.56 9.68 6.23
N THR A 440 27.88 8.64 5.71
CA THR A 440 26.81 8.81 4.71
C THR A 440 25.46 9.23 5.32
N GLY A 441 25.28 9.04 6.63
CA GLY A 441 24.00 9.28 7.31
C GLY A 441 22.90 8.28 6.93
N LYS A 442 23.23 7.25 6.14
CA LYS A 442 22.30 6.20 5.75
C LYS A 442 22.02 5.28 6.94
N PRO A 443 20.78 4.78 7.09
CA PRO A 443 20.45 3.81 8.11
C PRO A 443 21.21 2.49 7.89
N HIS A 444 21.77 1.92 8.96
CA HIS A 444 22.43 0.61 8.94
C HIS A 444 21.58 -0.42 9.69
N TYR A 445 21.24 -1.53 9.03
CA TYR A 445 20.60 -2.67 9.65
C TYR A 445 21.57 -3.85 9.65
N ALA A 446 21.57 -4.63 10.73
CA ALA A 446 22.37 -5.84 10.85
C ALA A 446 21.48 -6.96 11.34
N ILE A 447 21.62 -8.16 10.77
CA ILE A 447 20.90 -9.36 11.24
C ILE A 447 21.20 -9.67 12.71
N ALA A 448 22.35 -9.26 13.23
CA ALA A 448 22.66 -9.35 14.66
C ALA A 448 21.64 -8.60 15.56
N ASN A 449 20.90 -7.64 15.00
CA ASN A 449 19.83 -6.92 15.69
C ASN A 449 18.45 -7.58 15.54
N LEU A 450 18.37 -8.75 14.90
CA LEU A 450 17.12 -9.52 14.76
C LEU A 450 16.66 -10.01 16.14
N LYS A 451 15.45 -9.59 16.52
CA LYS A 451 14.75 -10.05 17.71
C LYS A 451 13.49 -10.78 17.27
N SER A 452 13.25 -11.95 17.86
CA SER A 452 11.98 -12.68 17.71
C SER A 452 11.18 -12.56 19.00
N ASN A 453 9.87 -12.37 18.90
CA ASN A 453 8.97 -12.31 20.05
C ASN A 453 8.60 -13.70 20.60
N MET A 454 9.08 -14.80 19.98
CA MET A 454 8.76 -16.18 20.34
C MET A 454 10.01 -17.05 20.58
N MET A 455 9.82 -18.21 21.23
CA MET A 455 10.85 -19.22 21.51
C MET A 455 11.32 -19.98 20.23
N HIS A 456 11.61 -19.27 19.15
CA HIS A 456 12.28 -19.87 18.00
C HIS A 456 13.79 -19.97 18.29
N ARG A 457 14.39 -21.11 17.95
CA ARG A 457 15.84 -21.30 18.02
C ARG A 457 16.44 -20.66 16.77
N LEU A 458 16.90 -19.42 16.91
CA LEU A 458 17.64 -18.72 15.86
C LEU A 458 19.06 -19.30 15.79
N SER A 459 19.51 -19.68 14.59
CA SER A 459 20.91 -20.02 14.33
C SER A 459 21.54 -18.93 13.48
N PHE A 460 22.65 -18.37 13.96
CA PHE A 460 23.39 -17.33 13.26
C PHE A 460 24.65 -17.92 12.61
N LYS A 461 24.96 -17.46 11.40
CA LYS A 461 26.25 -17.71 10.75
C LYS A 461 26.90 -16.35 10.50
N ASN A 462 27.99 -16.05 11.21
CA ASN A 462 28.74 -14.82 11.00
C ASN A 462 29.70 -15.01 9.82
N ASP A 463 29.66 -14.10 8.86
CA ASP A 463 30.69 -13.93 7.84
C ASP A 463 31.31 -12.54 8.02
N GLU A 464 32.64 -12.45 8.13
CA GLU A 464 33.36 -11.24 8.57
C GLU A 464 33.61 -10.21 7.45
N SER A 465 32.74 -10.13 6.42
CA SER A 465 32.95 -9.21 5.30
C SER A 465 32.47 -7.77 5.62
N ARG A 466 33.33 -6.77 5.33
CA ARG A 466 33.12 -5.35 5.62
C ARG A 466 32.63 -4.59 4.37
N THR A 467 31.33 -4.58 4.08
CA THR A 467 30.75 -3.70 3.03
C THR A 467 29.35 -3.15 3.41
N VAL A 468 28.81 -2.29 2.56
CA VAL A 468 27.66 -1.40 2.82
C VAL A 468 26.32 -2.14 2.70
N CYS A 469 25.63 -2.41 3.80
CA CYS A 469 24.29 -3.01 3.89
C CYS A 469 23.10 -2.08 3.50
N ARG A 470 22.21 -2.57 2.63
CA ARG A 470 20.78 -2.22 2.56
C ARG A 470 19.98 -3.52 2.43
N THR A 471 18.73 -3.52 2.89
CA THR A 471 17.98 -4.78 3.02
C THR A 471 17.43 -5.25 1.68
N PHE A 472 17.88 -6.42 1.23
CA PHE A 472 17.22 -7.22 0.19
C PHE A 472 16.94 -8.59 0.79
N VAL A 473 15.67 -8.91 1.07
CA VAL A 473 15.25 -10.23 1.55
C VAL A 473 14.42 -10.88 0.45
N ILE A 474 14.78 -12.09 0.01
CA ILE A 474 14.00 -12.90 -0.94
C ILE A 474 14.08 -14.37 -0.46
N PRO A 475 13.02 -15.22 -0.51
CA PRO A 475 11.76 -15.07 -1.26
C PRO A 475 10.44 -15.42 -0.53
N GLY A 476 9.42 -14.59 -0.76
CA GLY A 476 8.01 -14.99 -0.75
C GLY A 476 7.01 -14.05 -0.06
N TYR A 477 6.15 -13.36 -0.81
CA TYR A 477 5.11 -12.49 -0.22
C TYR A 477 5.67 -11.19 0.38
N THR A 478 5.66 -10.16 -0.46
CA THR A 478 5.51 -8.78 0.00
C THR A 478 4.17 -8.28 -0.49
N LEU A 479 3.11 -8.58 0.28
CA LEU A 479 2.04 -7.59 0.41
C LEU A 479 2.74 -6.35 0.98
N SER A 480 2.71 -5.26 0.21
CA SER A 480 3.23 -3.95 0.58
C SER A 480 2.53 -3.42 1.83
N VAL A 481 2.95 -3.87 3.01
CA VAL A 481 2.68 -3.20 4.28
C VAL A 481 3.79 -2.19 4.45
N ARG A 482 3.49 -0.97 4.04
CA ARG A 482 4.41 0.15 4.16
C ARG A 482 4.42 0.74 5.58
N ASN A 483 3.49 0.36 6.49
CA ASN A 483 3.24 1.05 7.76
C ASN A 483 2.76 0.21 8.98
N PHE A 484 2.75 -1.13 9.00
CA PHE A 484 2.62 -1.88 10.29
C PHE A 484 3.76 -1.55 11.28
N SER A 485 4.83 -0.92 10.77
CA SER A 485 5.94 -0.35 11.54
C SER A 485 5.50 0.55 12.71
N SER A 486 4.29 1.11 12.66
CA SER A 486 3.85 2.13 13.59
C SER A 486 3.35 1.64 14.97
N HIS A 487 3.18 0.32 15.18
CA HIS A 487 2.49 -0.15 16.40
C HIS A 487 3.09 -1.38 17.09
N LEU A 488 4.20 -1.91 16.59
CA LEU A 488 4.68 -3.21 17.07
C LEU A 488 6.06 -3.13 17.69
N LEU A 489 6.23 -2.45 18.84
CA LEU A 489 7.45 -2.63 19.63
C LEU A 489 7.35 -2.41 21.15
N SER A 490 8.18 -3.23 21.82
CA SER A 490 8.64 -3.33 23.21
C SER A 490 7.79 -2.76 24.36
N LYS A 491 7.42 -3.61 25.34
CA LYS A 491 6.90 -3.22 26.67
C LYS A 491 7.79 -2.22 27.45
N ARG A 492 8.96 -1.84 26.95
CA ARG A 492 9.95 -0.99 27.65
C ARG A 492 10.63 0.08 26.78
N GLY A 493 10.19 0.31 25.55
CA GLY A 493 10.82 1.30 24.67
C GLY A 493 9.81 2.24 24.08
N ASP A 494 9.96 3.52 24.38
CA ASP A 494 9.35 4.61 23.63
C ASP A 494 9.75 4.48 22.15
N ASP A 495 8.80 4.10 21.30
CA ASP A 495 9.05 3.95 19.85
C ASP A 495 9.28 5.32 19.22
N ALA A 496 10.50 5.54 18.72
CA ALA A 496 10.91 6.78 18.07
C ALA A 496 10.00 7.14 16.88
N TYR A 497 9.45 6.16 16.16
CA TYR A 497 8.51 6.42 15.07
C TYR A 497 7.17 6.94 15.60
N SER A 498 6.60 6.27 16.61
CA SER A 498 5.38 6.71 17.29
C SER A 498 5.53 8.07 17.98
N ILE A 499 6.70 8.37 18.55
CA ILE A 499 7.03 9.69 19.07
C ILE A 499 7.11 10.72 17.94
N MET A 500 7.90 10.45 16.90
CA MET A 500 8.03 11.36 15.75
C MET A 500 6.67 11.66 15.13
N ARG A 501 5.82 10.63 14.94
CA ARG A 501 4.45 10.81 14.43
C ARG A 501 3.59 11.63 15.38
N ARG A 502 3.70 11.40 16.70
CA ARG A 502 3.00 12.19 17.73
C ARG A 502 3.45 13.65 17.72
N GLU A 503 4.74 13.92 17.75
CA GLU A 503 5.32 15.27 17.71
C GLU A 503 4.93 16.00 16.43
N THR A 504 4.95 15.30 15.30
CA THR A 504 4.52 15.86 14.02
C THR A 504 3.03 16.22 14.05
N LEU A 505 2.19 15.38 14.65
CA LEU A 505 0.76 15.64 14.80
C LEU A 505 0.44 16.71 15.86
N GLN A 506 1.29 16.90 16.88
CA GLN A 506 1.16 18.00 17.85
C GLN A 506 1.26 19.38 17.19
N ASN A 507 1.94 19.46 16.04
CA ASN A 507 2.03 20.70 15.27
C ASN A 507 0.74 21.04 14.50
N VAL A 508 -0.22 20.11 14.42
CA VAL A 508 -1.47 20.29 13.67
C VAL A 508 -2.73 19.99 14.50
N LEU A 509 -2.59 19.43 15.71
CA LEU A 509 -3.65 19.08 16.64
C LEU A 509 -3.41 19.69 18.01
N ARG A 510 -4.47 20.23 18.63
CA ARG A 510 -4.41 20.74 20.01
C ARG A 510 -4.23 19.62 21.05
N ASN A 511 -4.93 18.50 20.85
CA ASN A 511 -4.95 17.37 21.77
C ASN A 511 -4.56 16.09 21.03
N VAL A 512 -3.29 15.70 21.13
CA VAL A 512 -2.85 14.40 20.60
C VAL A 512 -3.14 13.34 21.65
N PRO A 513 -4.00 12.34 21.37
CA PRO A 513 -4.37 11.37 22.38
C PRO A 513 -3.16 10.51 22.79
N LYS A 514 -3.18 10.01 24.03
CA LYS A 514 -2.09 9.17 24.55
C LYS A 514 -1.99 7.90 23.70
N HIS A 515 -0.76 7.47 23.46
CA HIS A 515 -0.50 6.28 22.67
C HIS A 515 -0.96 5.02 23.41
N ARG A 516 -1.37 4.02 22.63
CA ARG A 516 -1.81 2.73 23.12
C ARG A 516 -0.62 1.94 23.68
N GLU A 517 -0.78 1.34 24.85
CA GLU A 517 0.27 0.48 25.43
C GLU A 517 0.35 -0.92 24.78
N ASN A 518 -0.75 -1.37 24.18
CA ASN A 518 -0.87 -2.69 23.55
C ASN A 518 -0.52 -2.65 22.07
N MET A 519 0.41 -3.52 21.65
CA MET A 519 0.89 -3.67 20.28
C MET A 519 -0.18 -4.05 19.25
N LEU A 520 -1.17 -4.85 19.66
CA LEU A 520 -2.25 -5.31 18.79
C LEU A 520 -3.54 -4.59 19.14
N GLY A 521 -4.16 -4.02 18.12
CA GLY A 521 -5.52 -3.52 18.15
C GLY A 521 -6.48 -4.50 17.49
N GLN A 522 -7.53 -4.87 18.21
CA GLN A 522 -8.67 -5.53 17.62
C GLN A 522 -9.61 -4.44 17.11
N PHE A 523 -9.97 -4.50 15.83
CA PHE A 523 -11.00 -3.62 15.28
C PHE A 523 -12.34 -3.92 15.93
N ASP A 524 -13.05 -2.87 16.34
CA ASP A 524 -14.45 -3.00 16.71
C ASP A 524 -15.28 -3.02 15.42
N LEU A 525 -15.40 -4.22 14.84
CA LEU A 525 -16.24 -4.42 13.66
C LEU A 525 -17.69 -4.57 14.11
N PRO A 526 -18.62 -3.78 13.55
CA PRO A 526 -20.04 -3.95 13.80
C PRO A 526 -20.49 -5.42 13.60
N PRO A 527 -21.41 -5.96 14.42
CA PRO A 527 -21.82 -7.36 14.34
C PRO A 527 -22.28 -7.79 12.94
N PHE A 528 -22.96 -6.90 12.21
CA PHE A 528 -23.39 -7.18 10.84
C PHE A 528 -22.22 -7.43 9.88
N ILE A 529 -21.06 -6.80 10.10
CA ILE A 529 -19.85 -7.01 9.30
C ILE A 529 -19.23 -8.36 9.66
N LEU A 530 -19.19 -8.71 10.96
CA LEU A 530 -18.71 -10.01 11.43
C LEU A 530 -19.56 -11.17 10.88
N ASP A 531 -20.87 -11.02 10.89
CA ASP A 531 -21.79 -11.98 10.26
C ASP A 531 -21.56 -12.04 8.76
N HIS A 532 -21.32 -10.87 8.13
CA HIS A 532 -21.12 -10.78 6.70
C HIS A 532 -19.81 -11.43 6.22
N ILE A 533 -18.73 -11.38 7.01
CA ILE A 533 -17.45 -12.06 6.69
C ILE A 533 -17.41 -13.53 7.14
N ARG A 534 -18.43 -14.01 7.86
CA ARG A 534 -18.50 -15.40 8.36
C ARG A 534 -18.47 -16.44 7.24
N ASP A 535 -19.01 -16.09 6.07
CA ASP A 535 -19.00 -16.93 4.87
C ASP A 535 -17.62 -17.00 4.18
N GLY A 536 -16.62 -16.31 4.72
CA GLY A 536 -15.29 -16.18 4.18
C GLY A 536 -15.10 -14.96 3.29
N VAL A 537 -13.84 -14.67 3.00
CA VAL A 537 -13.41 -13.55 2.15
C VAL A 537 -12.62 -14.13 0.98
N THR A 538 -12.97 -13.75 -0.25
CA THR A 538 -12.25 -14.20 -1.46
C THR A 538 -10.96 -13.41 -1.67
N ALA A 539 -11.02 -12.09 -1.44
CA ALA A 539 -9.85 -11.23 -1.53
C ALA A 539 -9.98 -10.10 -0.50
N ILE A 540 -8.84 -9.64 0.00
CA ILE A 540 -8.72 -8.51 0.93
C ILE A 540 -7.50 -7.67 0.54
N ALA A 541 -7.62 -6.34 0.67
CA ALA A 541 -6.51 -5.40 0.51
C ALA A 541 -6.73 -4.21 1.44
N TRP A 542 -5.68 -3.51 1.85
CA TRP A 542 -5.81 -2.34 2.72
C TRP A 542 -4.70 -1.32 2.46
N ASP A 543 -5.01 -0.05 2.66
CA ASP A 543 -4.05 1.06 2.62
C ASP A 543 -3.99 1.69 4.01
N GLU A 544 -2.85 1.52 4.67
CA GLU A 544 -2.63 1.95 6.04
C GLU A 544 -2.54 3.46 6.17
N GLY A 545 -2.03 4.13 5.12
CA GLY A 545 -1.90 5.59 5.10
C GLY A 545 -3.27 6.27 5.13
N THR A 546 -4.24 5.73 4.40
CA THR A 546 -5.62 6.23 4.44
C THR A 546 -6.48 5.54 5.48
N GLY A 547 -6.14 4.34 5.94
CA GLY A 547 -7.00 3.55 6.83
C GLY A 547 -8.16 2.86 6.12
N ARG A 548 -8.03 2.52 4.83
CA ARG A 548 -9.09 1.81 4.09
C ARG A 548 -8.81 0.33 4.04
N ILE A 549 -9.82 -0.47 4.30
CA ILE A 549 -9.78 -1.93 4.14
C ILE A 549 -10.85 -2.30 3.11
N PHE A 550 -10.46 -3.09 2.12
CA PHE A 550 -11.29 -3.56 1.03
C PHE A 550 -11.39 -5.08 1.09
N TYR A 551 -12.58 -5.63 0.92
CA TYR A 551 -12.75 -7.07 0.82
C TYR A 551 -13.86 -7.47 -0.17
N SER A 552 -13.77 -8.69 -0.69
CA SER A 552 -14.80 -9.31 -1.53
C SER A 552 -15.20 -10.66 -0.97
N LYS A 553 -16.45 -11.05 -1.16
CA LYS A 553 -16.98 -12.34 -0.70
C LYS A 553 -17.06 -13.39 -1.81
N PRO A 554 -17.05 -14.68 -1.45
CA PRO A 554 -17.31 -15.75 -2.40
C PRO A 554 -18.67 -15.56 -3.08
N ARG A 555 -18.71 -15.74 -4.41
CA ARG A 555 -19.94 -15.69 -5.23
C ARG A 555 -20.66 -14.33 -5.27
N GLU A 556 -20.06 -13.27 -4.73
CA GLU A 556 -20.59 -11.91 -4.83
C GLU A 556 -19.86 -11.10 -5.91
N THR A 557 -20.55 -10.07 -6.42
CA THR A 557 -19.99 -9.07 -7.35
C THR A 557 -19.87 -7.69 -6.69
N MET A 558 -19.80 -7.68 -5.36
CA MET A 558 -19.64 -6.49 -4.53
C MET A 558 -18.18 -6.36 -4.07
N LEU A 559 -17.70 -5.12 -4.04
CA LEU A 559 -16.51 -4.69 -3.34
C LEU A 559 -16.94 -3.96 -2.07
N HIS A 560 -16.50 -4.44 -0.93
CA HIS A 560 -16.85 -3.88 0.37
C HIS A 560 -15.70 -3.04 0.89
N MET A 561 -15.96 -1.80 1.29
CA MET A 561 -14.97 -0.90 1.89
C MET A 561 -15.34 -0.63 3.35
N LEU A 562 -14.35 -0.81 4.23
CA LEU A 562 -14.36 -0.38 5.62
C LEU A 562 -13.40 0.81 5.72
N ASP A 563 -13.92 1.98 6.05
CA ASP A 563 -13.09 3.16 6.26
C ASP A 563 -12.82 3.36 7.74
N MET A 564 -11.56 3.44 8.12
CA MET A 564 -11.11 3.70 9.49
C MET A 564 -10.80 5.18 9.71
N ALA A 565 -10.96 6.02 8.70
CA ALA A 565 -10.76 7.46 8.76
C ALA A 565 -12.03 8.20 8.37
N GLU A 566 -12.19 9.41 8.91
CA GLU A 566 -13.24 10.31 8.44
C GLU A 566 -12.83 10.94 7.10
N THR A 567 -13.82 11.29 6.29
CA THR A 567 -13.62 11.99 5.02
C THR A 567 -14.47 13.25 5.02
N PRO A 568 -13.94 14.42 4.62
CA PRO A 568 -14.75 15.61 4.47
C PRO A 568 -15.87 15.35 3.47
N LEU A 569 -17.09 15.76 3.82
CA LEU A 569 -18.25 15.62 2.97
C LEU A 569 -18.33 16.82 2.03
N GLU A 570 -18.46 16.56 0.74
CA GLU A 570 -18.74 17.53 -0.31
C GLU A 570 -20.07 17.12 -0.95
N ALA A 571 -21.07 18.00 -0.89
CA ALA A 571 -22.35 17.82 -1.55
C ALA A 571 -22.18 17.89 -3.07
N ILE A 572 -23.20 17.43 -3.81
CA ILE A 572 -23.20 17.41 -5.28
C ILE A 572 -22.98 18.80 -5.89
N ASN A 573 -23.39 19.87 -5.19
CA ASN A 573 -23.18 21.26 -5.60
C ASN A 573 -21.77 21.81 -5.26
N GLY A 574 -20.86 20.98 -4.73
CA GLY A 574 -19.52 21.37 -4.30
C GLY A 574 -19.45 22.01 -2.91
N GLN A 575 -20.58 22.09 -2.18
CA GLN A 575 -20.61 22.63 -0.83
C GLN A 575 -20.01 21.62 0.16
N ARG A 576 -19.04 22.06 0.96
CA ARG A 576 -18.39 21.18 1.96
C ARG A 576 -18.94 21.41 3.36
N TYR A 577 -18.97 20.35 4.14
CA TYR A 577 -19.41 20.36 5.53
C TYR A 577 -18.22 20.55 6.51
N PRO A 578 -18.46 21.08 7.72
CA PRO A 578 -19.73 21.64 8.20
C PRO A 578 -20.11 22.96 7.50
N ILE A 579 -21.42 23.19 7.36
CA ILE A 579 -21.99 24.45 6.85
C ILE A 579 -22.04 25.46 8.02
N PRO A 580 -21.93 26.79 7.78
CA PRO A 580 -22.12 27.79 8.82
C PRO A 580 -23.47 27.62 9.51
N LEU A 581 -23.55 27.95 10.79
CA LEU A 581 -24.83 28.08 11.47
C LEU A 581 -25.71 29.05 10.67
N GLU A 582 -26.93 28.63 10.33
CA GLU A 582 -27.88 29.45 9.57
C GLU A 582 -28.14 30.75 10.35
N ASP A 583 -27.58 31.87 9.89
CA ASP A 583 -28.13 33.17 10.22
C ASP A 583 -29.45 33.26 9.42
N GLU A 584 -30.60 33.39 10.08
CA GLU A 584 -31.92 33.45 9.44
C GLU A 584 -31.99 34.50 8.30
N ARG A 585 -31.07 35.48 8.29
CA ARG A 585 -30.86 36.45 7.21
C ARG A 585 -30.29 35.86 5.91
N MET A 586 -30.04 34.55 5.85
CA MET A 586 -29.43 33.88 4.70
C MET A 586 -30.42 33.16 3.78
N LEU A 587 -31.72 33.11 4.13
CA LEU A 587 -32.77 32.47 3.32
C LEU A 587 -33.36 33.40 2.23
N ASP A 588 -32.97 34.68 2.22
CA ASP A 588 -33.51 35.70 1.29
C ASP A 588 -32.60 35.98 0.07
N LEU A 589 -31.56 35.18 -0.18
CA LEU A 589 -30.66 35.25 -1.34
C LEU A 589 -30.56 33.89 -2.01
#